data_AF-A0A7D5NXZ2-F1
#
_entry.id   AF-A0A7D5NXZ2-F1
#
_cell.length_a   1.000
_cell.length_b   1.000
_cell.length_c   1.000
_cell.angle_alpha   90.00
_cell.angle_beta   90.00
_cell.angle_gamma   90.00
#
_symmetry.space_group_name_H-M   'P 1'
#
loop_
_entity.id
_entity.type
_entity.pdbx_description
1 polymer ?
#
loop_
_entity_poly.entity_id
_entity_poly.type
_entity_poly.pdbx_seq_one_letter_code
_entity_poly.pdbx_strand_id
1 'polypeptide(L)'
;MAQVSKEFNLKLGSAGKGLISSVLAFVKFFVVPFMVLNLILTIGDGSGGEWWPKVKVLIEEMMPLVIVFGIAITAVAFGRGFYPKGSYPRAVFSAVCAVLVMIYAYMLMLGGDVQSFFDSEDIALDVMFVFLLFALLLVIRTLQHLGELPDHRHEFLTLMAGKLGTPMPEPLPVEDVDKHRFYHDLRLRYGRLEPGFKDMRKAAGKYLAWPVFLLIIIGIVITKIGDSVPVEFKNELDGLVGTIALIGAAIAVLMFFKGFYPKGSVSRMAFWIPAAGCICLWIWYLSFGGDVAIELMDLATIELDYTPIIMLFIIAAALWAVYAIVEMVSYRKDWKANNFQPVDDKKISAMKKLKKKEAKEKAKAEKLQKKLDEKRSQGKD
;
A
#
# COMPACT_ATOMS: atom_id res chain seq x y z
N MET A 1 5.88 -24.37 -22.46
CA MET A 1 6.32 -23.15 -23.19
C MET A 1 5.30 -22.64 -24.20
N ALA A 2 4.65 -23.49 -25.02
CA ALA A 2 3.69 -23.04 -26.04
C ALA A 2 2.52 -22.19 -25.51
N GLN A 3 2.02 -22.47 -24.30
CA GLN A 3 0.91 -21.73 -23.69
C GLN A 3 1.30 -20.32 -23.21
N VAL A 4 2.53 -20.13 -22.71
CA VAL A 4 3.04 -18.81 -22.25
C VAL A 4 3.19 -17.85 -23.42
N SER A 5 3.66 -18.34 -24.58
CA SER A 5 3.80 -17.51 -25.79
C SER A 5 2.46 -16.92 -26.26
N LYS A 6 1.35 -17.65 -26.09
CA LYS A 6 0.00 -17.17 -26.43
C LYS A 6 -0.46 -16.01 -25.55
N GLU A 7 0.11 -15.85 -24.35
CA GLU A 7 -0.25 -14.77 -23.43
C GLU A 7 0.29 -13.41 -23.88
N PHE A 8 1.36 -13.39 -24.69
CA PHE A 8 1.92 -12.16 -25.26
C PHE A 8 1.12 -11.62 -26.45
N ASN A 9 0.01 -12.26 -26.83
CA ASN A 9 -0.80 -11.86 -27.97
C ASN A 9 -1.43 -10.47 -27.76
N LEU A 10 -1.22 -9.57 -28.73
CA LEU A 10 -1.72 -8.19 -28.71
C LEU A 10 -3.25 -8.09 -28.60
N LYS A 11 -4.00 -9.09 -29.08
CA LYS A 11 -5.47 -9.13 -28.98
C LYS A 11 -5.99 -9.17 -27.54
N LEU A 12 -5.16 -9.63 -26.60
CA LEU A 12 -5.51 -9.67 -25.18
C LEU A 12 -5.41 -8.30 -24.51
N GLY A 13 -4.57 -7.41 -25.05
CA GLY A 13 -4.25 -6.12 -24.45
C GLY A 13 -5.27 -5.01 -24.72
N SER A 14 -5.04 -3.88 -24.07
CA SER A 14 -5.83 -2.65 -24.21
C SER A 14 -4.91 -1.45 -24.28
N ALA A 15 -4.78 -0.85 -25.47
CA ALA A 15 -3.95 0.33 -25.70
C ALA A 15 -4.31 1.50 -24.79
N GLY A 16 -5.61 1.74 -24.56
CA GLY A 16 -6.07 2.79 -23.65
C GLY A 16 -5.59 2.60 -22.20
N LYS A 17 -5.60 1.36 -21.68
CA LYS A 17 -5.06 1.06 -20.34
C LYS A 17 -3.53 1.18 -20.29
N GLY A 18 -2.86 0.80 -21.37
CA GLY A 18 -1.42 1.02 -21.56
C GLY A 18 -1.07 2.50 -21.47
N LEU A 19 -1.77 3.34 -22.24
CA LEU A 19 -1.53 4.78 -22.30
C LEU A 19 -1.79 5.47 -20.94
N ILE A 20 -2.88 5.13 -20.25
CA ILE A 20 -3.14 5.65 -18.89
C ILE A 20 -2.00 5.27 -17.93
N SER A 21 -1.52 4.03 -18.00
CA SER A 21 -0.40 3.56 -17.16
C SER A 21 0.89 4.32 -17.46
N SER A 22 1.19 4.56 -18.74
CA SER A 22 2.34 5.37 -19.16
C SER A 22 2.24 6.82 -18.72
N VAL A 23 1.09 7.47 -18.89
CA VAL A 23 0.90 8.87 -18.45
C VAL A 23 1.12 9.00 -16.94
N LEU A 24 0.59 8.06 -16.15
CA LEU A 24 0.81 8.05 -14.70
C LEU A 24 2.29 7.85 -14.33
N ALA A 25 3.00 6.99 -15.06
CA ALA A 25 4.43 6.78 -14.85
C ALA A 25 5.26 8.00 -15.28
N PHE A 26 4.93 8.61 -16.41
CA PHE A 26 5.56 9.84 -16.92
C PHE A 26 5.42 10.98 -15.93
N VAL A 27 4.21 11.22 -15.42
CA VAL A 27 3.99 12.25 -14.40
C VAL A 27 4.82 11.96 -13.15
N LYS A 28 4.79 10.71 -12.67
CA LYS A 28 5.42 10.34 -11.39
C LYS A 28 6.95 10.31 -11.43
N PHE A 29 7.56 9.81 -12.51
CA PHE A 29 9.00 9.54 -12.57
C PHE A 29 9.77 10.53 -13.43
N PHE A 30 9.08 11.31 -14.27
CA PHE A 30 9.68 12.36 -15.09
C PHE A 30 9.20 13.74 -14.67
N VAL A 31 7.91 14.07 -14.84
CA VAL A 31 7.41 15.45 -14.67
C VAL A 31 7.60 15.95 -13.24
N VAL A 32 7.20 15.17 -12.23
CA VAL A 32 7.30 15.59 -10.83
C VAL A 32 8.76 15.77 -10.41
N PRO A 33 9.67 14.79 -10.57
CA PRO A 33 11.08 14.99 -10.24
C PRO A 33 11.72 16.15 -11.01
N PHE A 34 11.46 16.26 -12.31
CA PHE A 34 11.99 17.34 -13.14
C PHE A 34 11.53 18.72 -12.65
N MET A 35 10.23 18.88 -12.36
CA MET A 35 9.68 20.12 -11.82
C MET A 35 10.26 20.46 -10.45
N VAL A 36 10.42 19.47 -9.57
CA VAL A 36 11.02 19.66 -8.23
C VAL A 36 12.47 20.12 -8.34
N LEU A 37 13.28 19.46 -9.18
CA LEU A 37 14.68 19.84 -9.38
C LEU A 37 14.81 21.26 -9.97
N ASN A 38 14.01 21.61 -10.98
CA ASN A 38 14.00 22.97 -11.55
C ASN A 38 13.51 24.02 -10.53
N LEU A 39 12.53 23.67 -9.71
CA LEU A 39 12.05 24.57 -8.65
C LEU A 39 13.16 24.84 -7.63
N ILE A 40 13.91 23.80 -7.22
CA ILE A 40 15.06 23.96 -6.32
C ILE A 40 16.12 24.85 -6.97
N LEU A 41 16.48 24.63 -8.25
CA LEU A 41 17.39 25.51 -9.01
C LEU A 41 16.92 26.97 -9.01
N THR A 42 15.64 27.20 -9.28
CA THR A 42 15.06 28.55 -9.37
C THR A 42 15.08 29.27 -8.02
N ILE A 43 14.78 28.55 -6.93
CA ILE A 43 14.79 29.13 -5.57
C ILE A 43 16.22 29.39 -5.11
N GLY A 44 17.12 28.44 -5.34
CA GLY A 44 18.47 28.53 -4.80
C GLY A 44 19.36 29.56 -5.51
N ASP A 45 19.14 29.83 -6.80
CA ASP A 45 19.85 30.92 -7.50
C ASP A 45 19.57 32.30 -6.88
N GLY A 46 18.47 32.45 -6.12
CA GLY A 46 18.17 33.64 -5.33
C GLY A 46 18.71 33.64 -3.88
N SER A 47 19.27 32.53 -3.40
CA SER A 47 19.58 32.34 -1.97
C SER A 47 20.98 32.81 -1.53
N GLY A 48 21.95 32.89 -2.44
CA GLY A 48 23.30 33.40 -2.18
C GLY A 48 24.16 32.61 -1.15
N GLY A 49 23.73 31.43 -0.71
CA GLY A 49 24.46 30.64 0.29
C GLY A 49 25.70 29.92 -0.28
N GLU A 50 26.75 29.76 0.53
CA GLU A 50 28.01 29.10 0.13
C GLU A 50 27.84 27.63 -0.28
N TRP A 51 26.77 26.97 0.18
CA TRP A 51 26.41 25.59 -0.18
C TRP A 51 25.71 25.47 -1.55
N TRP A 52 25.22 26.59 -2.11
CA TRP A 52 24.40 26.59 -3.32
C TRP A 52 25.12 26.07 -4.58
N PRO A 53 26.39 26.46 -4.87
CA PRO A 53 27.10 25.95 -6.04
C PRO A 53 27.23 24.42 -6.04
N LYS A 54 27.44 23.80 -4.86
CA LYS A 54 27.51 22.33 -4.72
C LYS A 54 26.17 21.67 -5.03
N VAL A 55 25.07 22.21 -4.49
CA VAL A 55 23.71 21.70 -4.76
C VAL A 55 23.34 21.85 -6.22
N LYS A 56 23.73 22.95 -6.86
CA LYS A 56 23.48 23.18 -8.29
C LYS A 56 24.13 22.11 -9.15
N VAL A 57 25.42 21.82 -8.94
CA VAL A 57 26.14 20.75 -9.67
C VAL A 57 25.45 19.40 -9.46
N LEU A 58 25.11 19.07 -8.21
CA LEU A 58 24.41 17.82 -7.88
C LEU A 58 23.08 17.69 -8.64
N ILE A 59 22.28 18.75 -8.72
CA ILE A 59 21.01 18.76 -9.45
C ILE A 59 21.23 18.65 -10.96
N GLU A 60 22.22 19.36 -11.51
CA GLU A 60 22.58 19.31 -12.93
C GLU A 60 23.00 17.89 -13.35
N GLU A 61 23.67 17.14 -12.48
CA GLU A 61 24.00 15.72 -12.70
C GLU A 61 22.78 14.79 -12.59
N MET A 62 21.82 15.09 -11.70
CA MET A 62 20.58 14.32 -11.56
C MET A 62 19.65 14.48 -12.77
N MET A 63 19.64 15.65 -13.42
CA MET A 63 18.69 15.98 -14.48
C MET A 63 18.70 15.02 -15.69
N PRO A 64 19.86 14.69 -16.29
CA PRO A 64 19.94 13.66 -17.34
C PRO A 64 19.40 12.29 -16.89
N LEU A 65 19.64 11.90 -15.63
CA LEU A 65 19.15 10.64 -15.08
C LEU A 65 17.61 10.64 -15.01
N VAL A 66 17.00 11.74 -14.54
CA VAL A 66 15.55 11.91 -14.53
C VAL A 66 14.96 11.76 -15.94
N ILE A 67 15.60 12.34 -16.94
CA ILE A 67 15.14 12.26 -18.34
C ILE A 67 15.22 10.82 -18.86
N VAL A 68 16.40 10.21 -18.80
CA VAL A 68 16.65 8.88 -19.37
C VAL A 68 15.80 7.81 -18.69
N PHE A 69 15.82 7.75 -17.35
CA PHE A 69 15.03 6.76 -16.61
C PHE A 69 13.54 7.08 -16.66
N GLY A 70 13.15 8.36 -16.64
CA GLY A 70 11.75 8.76 -16.77
C GLY A 70 11.11 8.27 -18.07
N ILE A 71 11.82 8.40 -19.20
CA ILE A 71 11.37 7.88 -20.50
C ILE A 71 11.33 6.35 -20.50
N ALA A 72 12.40 5.69 -20.04
CA ALA A 72 12.48 4.23 -20.02
C ALA A 72 11.37 3.60 -19.16
N ILE A 73 11.14 4.12 -17.96
CA ILE A 73 10.07 3.66 -17.05
C ILE A 73 8.69 3.90 -17.69
N THR A 74 8.48 5.02 -18.37
CA THR A 74 7.22 5.32 -19.07
C THR A 74 6.91 4.31 -20.16
N ALA A 75 7.92 3.91 -20.95
CA ALA A 75 7.78 2.90 -21.98
C ALA A 75 7.44 1.52 -21.40
N VAL A 76 8.13 1.09 -20.34
CA VAL A 76 7.87 -0.20 -19.68
C VAL A 76 6.50 -0.20 -18.98
N ALA A 77 6.10 0.93 -18.40
CA ALA A 77 4.78 1.10 -17.78
C ALA A 77 3.62 0.95 -18.78
N PHE A 78 3.85 1.25 -20.07
CA PHE A 78 2.88 0.97 -21.14
C PHE A 78 2.58 -0.51 -21.20
N GLY A 79 3.63 -1.35 -21.32
CA GLY A 79 3.53 -2.80 -21.41
C GLY A 79 2.79 -3.38 -20.20
N ARG A 80 3.11 -2.92 -19.00
CA ARG A 80 2.38 -3.31 -17.77
C ARG A 80 0.89 -2.96 -17.87
N GLY A 81 0.54 -1.76 -18.31
CA GLY A 81 -0.86 -1.30 -18.41
C GLY A 81 -1.65 -1.98 -19.53
N PHE A 82 -0.97 -2.29 -20.64
CA PHE A 82 -1.53 -2.89 -21.83
C PHE A 82 -2.08 -4.29 -21.57
N TYR A 83 -1.32 -5.13 -20.85
CA TYR A 83 -1.73 -6.50 -20.55
C TYR A 83 -2.67 -6.59 -19.33
N PRO A 84 -3.68 -7.47 -19.36
CA PRO A 84 -4.63 -7.65 -18.27
C PRO A 84 -3.98 -8.28 -17.02
N LYS A 85 -4.61 -8.08 -15.86
CA LYS A 85 -4.25 -8.76 -14.60
C LYS A 85 -4.30 -10.28 -14.77
N GLY A 86 -3.44 -11.03 -14.07
CA GLY A 86 -3.37 -12.49 -14.17
C GLY A 86 -2.53 -13.04 -15.34
N SER A 87 -1.93 -12.17 -16.16
CA SER A 87 -1.10 -12.54 -17.30
C SER A 87 0.40 -12.49 -17.00
N TYR A 88 1.20 -13.39 -17.58
CA TYR A 88 2.65 -13.35 -17.44
C TYR A 88 3.30 -12.06 -17.99
N PRO A 89 2.92 -11.52 -19.17
CA PRO A 89 3.53 -10.30 -19.68
C PRO A 89 3.42 -9.13 -18.70
N ARG A 90 2.24 -8.95 -18.09
CA ARG A 90 2.04 -7.91 -17.09
C ARG A 90 2.96 -8.07 -15.88
N ALA A 91 3.15 -9.30 -15.40
CA ALA A 91 4.07 -9.58 -14.30
C ALA A 91 5.53 -9.26 -14.69
N VAL A 92 5.96 -9.67 -15.89
CA VAL A 92 7.31 -9.39 -16.42
C VAL A 92 7.55 -7.88 -16.54
N PHE A 93 6.65 -7.13 -17.20
CA PHE A 93 6.78 -5.67 -17.31
C PHE A 93 6.76 -4.99 -15.94
N SER A 94 6.05 -5.53 -14.95
CA SER A 94 6.07 -5.01 -13.58
C SER A 94 7.41 -5.23 -12.89
N ALA A 95 8.02 -6.41 -13.07
CA ALA A 95 9.34 -6.72 -12.53
C ALA A 95 10.43 -5.87 -13.18
N VAL A 96 10.42 -5.74 -14.52
CA VAL A 96 11.35 -4.88 -15.26
C VAL A 96 11.21 -3.42 -14.83
N CYS A 97 9.97 -2.92 -14.69
CA CYS A 97 9.72 -1.57 -14.20
C CYS A 97 10.27 -1.36 -12.79
N ALA A 98 10.15 -2.35 -11.90
CA ALA A 98 10.67 -2.27 -10.54
C ALA A 98 12.20 -2.20 -10.52
N VAL A 99 12.88 -3.03 -11.32
CA VAL A 99 14.34 -2.98 -11.46
C VAL A 99 14.79 -1.62 -11.98
N LEU A 100 14.13 -1.08 -13.01
CA LEU A 100 14.43 0.26 -13.52
C LEU A 100 14.22 1.36 -12.47
N VAL A 101 13.14 1.29 -11.68
CA VAL A 101 12.89 2.25 -10.59
C VAL A 101 13.94 2.11 -9.47
N MET A 102 14.42 0.89 -9.20
CA MET A 102 15.45 0.65 -8.19
C MET A 102 16.80 1.20 -8.64
N ILE A 103 17.20 0.96 -9.89
CA ILE A 103 18.41 1.53 -10.47
C ILE A 103 18.29 3.06 -10.52
N TYR A 104 17.13 3.58 -10.93
CA TYR A 104 16.88 5.01 -10.96
C TYR A 104 17.05 5.67 -9.59
N ALA A 105 16.43 5.11 -8.54
CA ALA A 105 16.58 5.61 -7.19
C ALA A 105 18.01 5.45 -6.66
N TYR A 106 18.69 4.35 -7.00
CA TYR A 106 20.09 4.14 -6.64
C TYR A 106 20.97 5.24 -7.27
N MET A 107 20.84 5.49 -8.57
CA MET A 107 21.62 6.52 -9.26
C MET A 107 21.33 7.93 -8.73
N LEU A 108 20.08 8.23 -8.35
CA LEU A 108 19.74 9.52 -7.76
C LEU A 108 20.19 9.71 -6.31
N MET A 109 20.42 8.64 -5.55
CA MET A 109 20.72 8.73 -4.11
C MET A 109 22.15 8.30 -3.78
N LEU A 110 22.54 7.10 -4.18
CA LEU A 110 23.78 6.45 -3.76
C LEU A 110 24.85 6.45 -4.85
N GLY A 111 24.44 6.37 -6.11
CA GLY A 111 25.33 6.47 -7.26
C GLY A 111 25.68 7.91 -7.62
N GLY A 112 24.98 8.89 -7.03
CA GLY A 112 25.34 10.30 -7.09
C GLY A 112 26.08 10.72 -5.82
N ASP A 113 26.84 11.82 -5.89
CA ASP A 113 27.63 12.37 -4.78
C ASP A 113 26.77 12.99 -3.66
N VAL A 114 25.54 12.52 -3.46
CA VAL A 114 24.59 13.00 -2.46
C VAL A 114 25.10 12.74 -1.04
N GLN A 115 25.65 11.55 -0.78
CA GLN A 115 26.25 11.24 0.53
C GLN A 115 27.43 12.17 0.81
N SER A 116 28.33 12.32 -0.17
CA SER A 116 29.48 13.22 -0.07
C SER A 116 29.07 14.68 0.14
N PHE A 117 27.96 15.12 -0.47
CA PHE A 117 27.39 16.43 -0.22
C PHE A 117 26.97 16.59 1.26
N PHE A 118 26.18 15.65 1.79
CA PHE A 118 25.72 15.71 3.18
C PHE A 118 26.90 15.62 4.17
N ASP A 119 27.87 14.75 3.91
CA ASP A 119 29.08 14.64 4.72
C ASP A 119 29.89 15.95 4.72
N SER A 120 29.99 16.63 3.55
CA SER A 120 30.71 17.90 3.43
C SER A 120 30.05 19.07 4.18
N GLU A 121 28.76 18.95 4.43
CA GLU A 121 27.97 19.94 5.16
C GLU A 121 27.78 19.53 6.62
N ASP A 122 28.47 18.50 7.13
CA ASP A 122 28.32 17.97 8.49
C ASP A 122 26.86 17.63 8.83
N ILE A 123 26.14 17.08 7.84
CA ILE A 123 24.78 16.59 7.99
C ILE A 123 24.85 15.07 8.15
N ALA A 124 24.55 14.57 9.35
CA ALA A 124 24.52 13.15 9.66
C ALA A 124 23.28 12.45 9.06
N LEU A 125 23.16 12.44 7.73
CA LEU A 125 22.15 11.69 6.99
C LEU A 125 22.75 10.39 6.45
N ASP A 126 22.23 9.26 6.91
CA ASP A 126 22.53 7.96 6.31
C ASP A 126 21.66 7.77 5.05
N VAL A 127 22.19 8.18 3.89
CA VAL A 127 21.49 8.05 2.60
C VAL A 127 21.28 6.58 2.24
N MET A 128 22.15 5.67 2.70
CA MET A 128 21.99 4.22 2.53
C MET A 128 20.74 3.73 3.24
N PHE A 129 20.52 4.15 4.47
CA PHE A 129 19.34 3.75 5.23
C PHE A 129 18.04 4.27 4.60
N VAL A 130 18.02 5.53 4.13
CA VAL A 130 16.86 6.08 3.40
C VAL A 130 16.61 5.31 2.10
N PHE A 131 17.68 4.96 1.37
CA PHE A 131 17.58 4.13 0.17
C PHE A 131 17.03 2.73 0.50
N LEU A 132 17.48 2.09 1.58
CA LEU A 132 16.98 0.79 2.02
C LEU A 132 15.49 0.82 2.37
N LEU A 133 15.02 1.88 3.04
CA LEU A 133 13.59 2.08 3.30
C LEU A 133 12.78 2.22 2.00
N PHE A 134 13.29 3.00 1.04
CA PHE A 134 12.67 3.11 -0.28
C PHE A 134 12.65 1.76 -1.02
N ALA A 135 13.78 1.06 -1.03
CA ALA A 135 13.93 -0.25 -1.66
C ALA A 135 12.98 -1.28 -1.07
N LEU A 136 12.82 -1.31 0.26
CA LEU A 136 11.84 -2.16 0.94
C LEU A 136 10.41 -1.89 0.43
N LEU A 137 9.98 -0.63 0.39
CA LEU A 137 8.65 -0.27 -0.12
C LEU A 137 8.46 -0.65 -1.60
N LEU A 138 9.52 -0.52 -2.41
CA LEU A 138 9.53 -0.91 -3.82
C LEU A 138 9.45 -2.43 -3.99
N VAL A 139 10.16 -3.21 -3.17
CA VAL A 139 10.09 -4.67 -3.15
C VAL A 139 8.68 -5.11 -2.78
N ILE A 140 8.07 -4.57 -1.71
CA ILE A 140 6.68 -4.89 -1.34
C ILE A 140 5.71 -4.52 -2.47
N ARG A 141 5.92 -3.37 -3.14
CA ARG A 141 5.13 -2.97 -4.31
C ARG A 141 5.26 -3.94 -5.48
N THR A 142 6.45 -4.47 -5.69
CA THR A 142 6.73 -5.46 -6.74
C THR A 142 6.07 -6.79 -6.42
N LEU A 143 6.17 -7.25 -5.17
CA LEU A 143 5.46 -8.43 -4.67
C LEU A 143 3.94 -8.27 -4.79
N GLN A 144 3.40 -7.07 -4.54
CA GLN A 144 1.99 -6.76 -4.81
C GLN A 144 1.63 -6.99 -6.28
N HIS A 145 2.48 -6.55 -7.21
CA HIS A 145 2.25 -6.72 -8.64
C HIS A 145 2.40 -8.16 -9.11
N LEU A 146 3.35 -8.91 -8.52
CA LEU A 146 3.50 -10.34 -8.77
C LEU A 146 2.32 -11.14 -8.18
N GLY A 147 1.78 -10.71 -7.05
CA GLY A 147 0.55 -11.26 -6.47
C GLY A 147 -0.69 -11.09 -7.35
N GLU A 148 -0.71 -10.12 -8.26
CA GLU A 148 -1.79 -9.98 -9.28
C GLU A 148 -1.86 -11.22 -10.20
N LEU A 149 -0.75 -11.96 -10.37
CA LEU A 149 -0.68 -13.13 -11.24
C LEU A 149 -1.54 -14.29 -10.71
N PRO A 150 -1.27 -14.88 -9.54
CA PRO A 150 -2.07 -15.98 -9.00
C PRO A 150 -3.51 -15.55 -8.68
N ASP A 151 -3.71 -14.36 -8.13
CA ASP A 151 -5.04 -13.89 -7.69
C ASP A 151 -6.04 -13.70 -8.83
N HIS A 152 -5.56 -13.35 -10.03
CA HIS A 152 -6.39 -13.10 -11.21
C HIS A 152 -6.16 -14.12 -12.32
N ARG A 153 -5.39 -15.20 -12.07
CA ARG A 153 -5.03 -16.18 -13.10
C ARG A 153 -6.24 -16.81 -13.76
N HIS A 154 -7.20 -17.25 -12.93
CA HIS A 154 -8.41 -17.91 -13.43
C HIS A 154 -9.25 -16.95 -14.30
N GLU A 155 -9.41 -15.68 -13.89
CA GLU A 155 -10.13 -14.65 -14.68
C GLU A 155 -9.42 -14.33 -16.00
N PHE A 156 -8.09 -14.38 -16.01
CA PHE A 156 -7.33 -14.19 -17.23
C PHE A 156 -7.46 -15.37 -18.19
N LEU A 157 -7.44 -16.60 -17.68
CA LEU A 157 -7.61 -17.80 -18.50
C LEU A 157 -9.01 -17.89 -19.12
N THR A 158 -10.06 -17.48 -18.39
CA THR A 158 -11.41 -17.39 -18.97
C THR A 158 -11.50 -16.31 -20.06
N LEU A 159 -10.85 -15.16 -19.86
CA LEU A 159 -10.75 -14.12 -20.89
C LEU A 159 -9.98 -14.61 -22.13
N MET A 160 -8.91 -15.38 -21.94
CA MET A 160 -8.12 -15.97 -23.02
C MET A 160 -8.95 -16.99 -23.81
N ALA A 161 -9.70 -17.85 -23.13
CA ALA A 161 -10.61 -18.80 -23.76
C ALA A 161 -11.63 -18.08 -24.66
N GLY A 162 -12.25 -17.00 -24.15
CA GLY A 162 -13.21 -16.21 -24.92
C GLY A 162 -12.60 -15.46 -26.12
N LYS A 163 -11.37 -14.92 -26.00
CA LYS A 163 -10.75 -14.11 -27.06
C LYS A 163 -9.94 -14.90 -28.09
N LEU A 164 -9.31 -15.99 -27.67
CA LEU A 164 -8.36 -16.77 -28.49
C LEU A 164 -8.82 -18.20 -28.74
N GLY A 165 -10.00 -18.60 -28.24
CA GLY A 165 -10.53 -19.96 -28.43
C GLY A 165 -9.72 -21.04 -27.72
N THR A 166 -9.00 -20.70 -26.64
CA THR A 166 -8.31 -21.71 -25.82
C THR A 166 -9.31 -22.48 -24.95
N PRO A 167 -8.95 -23.69 -24.46
CA PRO A 167 -9.81 -24.44 -23.54
C PRO A 167 -10.20 -23.60 -22.32
N MET A 168 -11.45 -23.75 -21.87
CA MET A 168 -11.90 -23.13 -20.64
C MET A 168 -11.13 -23.72 -19.44
N PRO A 169 -10.68 -22.89 -18.49
CA PRO A 169 -10.03 -23.39 -17.29
C PRO A 169 -11.01 -24.18 -16.43
N GLU A 170 -10.51 -25.17 -15.70
CA GLU A 170 -11.31 -25.91 -14.72
C GLU A 170 -11.94 -24.97 -13.68
N PRO A 171 -13.21 -25.21 -13.29
CA PRO A 171 -13.87 -24.40 -12.28
C PRO A 171 -13.10 -24.48 -10.95
N LEU A 172 -13.08 -23.36 -10.22
CA LEU A 172 -12.42 -23.32 -8.92
C LEU A 172 -13.04 -24.36 -7.96
N PRO A 173 -12.23 -25.06 -7.16
CA PRO A 173 -12.73 -26.06 -6.23
C PRO A 173 -13.70 -25.41 -5.24
N VAL A 174 -14.91 -25.97 -5.15
CA VAL A 174 -15.96 -25.54 -4.23
C VAL A 174 -15.79 -26.30 -2.93
N GLU A 175 -15.85 -25.60 -1.80
CA GLU A 175 -15.85 -26.28 -0.50
C GLU A 175 -17.27 -26.63 -0.07
N ASP A 176 -17.41 -27.83 0.50
CA ASP A 176 -18.61 -28.25 1.19
C ASP A 176 -18.81 -27.42 2.47
N VAL A 177 -19.91 -26.66 2.47
CA VAL A 177 -20.24 -25.69 3.50
C VAL A 177 -20.45 -26.35 4.87
N ASP A 178 -20.94 -27.59 4.88
CA ASP A 178 -21.28 -28.30 6.12
C ASP A 178 -20.05 -28.93 6.78
N LYS A 179 -19.01 -29.21 5.98
CA LYS A 179 -17.71 -29.71 6.45
C LYS A 179 -16.74 -28.60 6.85
N HIS A 180 -17.07 -27.34 6.58
CA HIS A 180 -16.20 -26.22 6.88
C HIS A 180 -16.17 -25.91 8.40
N ARG A 181 -14.97 -25.81 8.96
CA ARG A 181 -14.72 -25.48 10.39
C ARG A 181 -13.87 -24.23 10.50
N PHE A 182 -13.90 -23.56 11.67
CA PHE A 182 -13.23 -22.27 11.87
C PHE A 182 -11.71 -22.31 11.61
N TYR A 183 -11.04 -23.43 11.87
CA TYR A 183 -9.61 -23.59 11.61
C TYR A 183 -9.28 -23.77 10.12
N HIS A 184 -10.26 -24.11 9.28
CA HIS A 184 -10.06 -24.12 7.83
C HIS A 184 -9.77 -22.72 7.31
N ASP A 185 -10.25 -21.66 7.97
CA ASP A 185 -10.02 -20.26 7.57
C ASP A 185 -8.52 -19.90 7.44
N LEU A 186 -7.62 -20.63 8.11
CA LEU A 186 -6.16 -20.45 8.02
C LEU A 186 -5.53 -21.12 6.78
N ARG A 187 -6.32 -21.83 5.96
CA ARG A 187 -5.80 -22.43 4.73
C ARG A 187 -5.42 -21.34 3.74
N LEU A 188 -4.21 -21.46 3.19
CA LEU A 188 -3.64 -20.51 2.23
C LEU A 188 -4.50 -20.33 0.96
N ARG A 189 -5.33 -21.33 0.61
CA ARG A 189 -6.18 -21.30 -0.60
C ARG A 189 -7.22 -20.18 -0.63
N TYR A 190 -7.60 -19.63 0.52
CA TYR A 190 -8.53 -18.49 0.59
C TYR A 190 -7.82 -17.15 0.48
N GLY A 191 -6.49 -17.17 0.61
CA GLY A 191 -5.68 -15.98 0.61
C GLY A 191 -5.54 -15.36 -0.76
N ARG A 192 -5.34 -14.04 -0.78
CA ARG A 192 -5.05 -13.26 -1.98
C ARG A 192 -3.80 -12.42 -1.75
N LEU A 193 -2.80 -12.61 -2.60
CA LEU A 193 -1.49 -11.97 -2.43
C LEU A 193 -1.52 -10.46 -2.75
N GLU A 194 -2.23 -10.03 -3.80
CA GLU A 194 -2.32 -8.61 -4.17
C GLU A 194 -2.91 -7.76 -3.02
N PRO A 195 -4.07 -8.12 -2.42
CA PRO A 195 -4.62 -7.40 -1.26
C PRO A 195 -3.71 -7.45 -0.04
N GLY A 196 -3.06 -8.59 0.24
CA GLY A 196 -2.11 -8.73 1.35
C GLY A 196 -0.94 -7.76 1.22
N PHE A 197 -0.20 -7.81 0.11
CA PHE A 197 0.92 -6.90 -0.12
C PHE A 197 0.48 -5.43 -0.23
N LYS A 198 -0.75 -5.16 -0.70
CA LYS A 198 -1.30 -3.80 -0.75
C LYS A 198 -1.48 -3.22 0.66
N ASP A 199 -2.01 -3.99 1.59
CA ASP A 199 -2.21 -3.56 2.98
C ASP A 199 -0.87 -3.51 3.74
N MET A 200 0.04 -4.47 3.50
CA MET A 200 1.42 -4.43 3.98
C MET A 200 2.13 -3.14 3.55
N ARG A 201 2.07 -2.77 2.26
CA ARG A 201 2.73 -1.57 1.73
C ARG A 201 2.18 -0.29 2.37
N LYS A 202 0.85 -0.21 2.56
CA LYS A 202 0.23 0.95 3.22
C LYS A 202 0.68 1.06 4.67
N ALA A 203 0.73 -0.07 5.38
CA ALA A 203 1.18 -0.11 6.76
C ALA A 203 2.67 0.22 6.88
N ALA A 204 3.53 -0.37 6.04
CA ALA A 204 4.95 -0.04 5.98
C ALA A 204 5.18 1.44 5.65
N GLY A 205 4.42 2.03 4.73
CA GLY A 205 4.49 3.47 4.47
C GLY A 205 4.11 4.32 5.67
N LYS A 206 2.99 3.98 6.34
CA LYS A 206 2.40 4.78 7.42
C LYS A 206 3.12 4.64 8.78
N TYR A 207 3.54 3.43 9.14
CA TYR A 207 4.03 3.09 10.48
C TYR A 207 5.54 2.82 10.53
N LEU A 208 6.20 2.67 9.38
CA LEU A 208 7.64 2.43 9.30
C LEU A 208 8.34 3.55 8.53
N ALA A 209 8.14 3.67 7.22
CA ALA A 209 8.95 4.56 6.38
C ALA A 209 8.73 6.04 6.71
N TRP A 210 7.49 6.51 6.78
CA TRP A 210 7.21 7.93 7.04
C TRP A 210 7.64 8.38 8.45
N PRO A 211 7.32 7.66 9.53
CA PRO A 211 7.76 8.02 10.88
C PRO A 211 9.28 8.00 11.03
N VAL A 212 9.94 6.95 10.52
CA VAL A 212 11.41 6.85 10.58
C VAL A 212 12.06 7.99 9.78
N PHE A 213 11.55 8.30 8.59
CA PHE A 213 12.04 9.43 7.80
C PHE A 213 11.86 10.77 8.52
N LEU A 214 10.73 10.99 9.18
CA LEU A 214 10.50 12.19 10.00
C LEU A 214 11.47 12.26 11.19
N LEU A 215 11.70 11.16 11.91
CA LEU A 215 12.64 11.12 13.03
C LEU A 215 14.07 11.43 12.58
N ILE A 216 14.49 10.94 11.40
CA ILE A 216 15.78 11.29 10.80
C ILE A 216 15.87 12.79 10.50
N ILE A 217 14.84 13.39 9.89
CA ILE A 217 14.81 14.84 9.65
C ILE A 217 14.89 15.62 10.95
N ILE A 218 14.14 15.22 11.98
CA ILE A 218 14.18 15.85 13.30
C ILE A 218 15.60 15.75 13.88
N GLY A 219 16.25 14.59 13.77
CA GLY A 219 17.65 14.41 14.18
C GLY A 219 18.62 15.36 13.46
N ILE A 220 18.46 15.53 12.14
CA ILE A 220 19.26 16.49 11.36
C ILE A 220 19.02 17.93 11.82
N VAL A 221 17.76 18.32 12.01
CA VAL A 221 17.41 19.68 12.43
C VAL A 221 17.98 19.97 13.82
N ILE A 222 17.90 19.02 14.74
CA ILE A 222 18.41 19.16 16.10
C ILE A 222 19.94 19.27 16.10
N THR A 223 20.65 18.43 15.35
CA THR A 223 22.11 18.49 15.22
C THR A 223 22.59 19.80 14.57
N LYS A 224 21.82 20.38 13.66
CA LYS A 224 22.13 21.68 13.04
C LYS A 224 21.81 22.89 13.91
N ILE A 225 20.85 22.78 14.83
CA ILE A 225 20.39 23.91 15.67
C ILE A 225 21.24 24.09 16.93
N GLY A 226 22.01 23.08 17.39
CA GLY A 226 22.78 23.25 18.61
C GLY A 226 24.03 22.40 18.74
N ASP A 227 25.16 23.08 18.98
CA ASP A 227 26.34 22.55 19.69
C ASP A 227 26.01 22.08 21.14
N SER A 228 24.77 22.27 21.58
CA SER A 228 24.28 22.09 22.95
C SER A 228 23.33 20.91 23.14
N VAL A 229 23.14 20.04 22.14
CA VAL A 229 22.26 18.86 22.28
C VAL A 229 22.98 17.79 23.10
N PRO A 230 22.44 17.34 24.25
CA PRO A 230 23.06 16.29 25.05
C PRO A 230 23.23 15.00 24.24
N VAL A 231 24.39 14.34 24.38
CA VAL A 231 24.67 13.04 23.75
C VAL A 231 23.61 11.99 24.12
N GLU A 232 23.04 12.10 25.31
CA GLU A 232 21.96 11.27 25.83
C GLU A 232 20.70 11.36 24.96
N PHE A 233 20.29 12.57 24.58
CA PHE A 233 19.13 12.79 23.71
C PHE A 233 19.31 12.19 22.32
N LYS A 234 20.54 12.27 21.77
CA LYS A 234 20.87 11.64 20.48
C LYS A 234 20.74 10.11 20.56
N ASN A 235 21.27 9.50 21.62
CA ASN A 235 21.16 8.05 21.83
C ASN A 235 19.70 7.60 22.03
N GLU A 236 18.89 8.39 22.73
CA GLU A 236 17.45 8.13 22.88
C GLU A 236 16.71 8.21 21.54
N LEU A 237 17.03 9.21 20.71
CA LEU A 237 16.44 9.36 19.38
C LEU A 237 16.80 8.17 18.46
N ASP A 238 18.06 7.72 18.48
CA ASP A 238 18.49 6.55 17.71
C ASP A 238 17.81 5.26 18.20
N GLY A 239 17.68 5.09 19.52
CA GLY A 239 16.93 4.00 20.15
C GLY A 239 15.44 4.02 19.77
N LEU A 240 14.85 5.21 19.70
CA LEU A 240 13.47 5.39 19.26
C LEU A 240 13.30 5.01 17.79
N VAL A 241 14.21 5.44 16.91
CA VAL A 241 14.18 5.07 15.48
C VAL A 241 14.18 3.55 15.32
N GLY A 242 15.07 2.84 16.03
CA GLY A 242 15.12 1.37 16.00
C GLY A 242 13.83 0.72 16.50
N THR A 243 13.28 1.22 17.61
CA THR A 243 12.03 0.70 18.21
C THR A 243 10.83 0.92 17.29
N ILE A 244 10.68 2.12 16.75
CA ILE A 244 9.62 2.47 15.80
C ILE A 244 9.75 1.66 14.52
N ALA A 245 10.96 1.44 14.02
CA ALA A 245 11.19 0.62 12.85
C ALA A 245 10.78 -0.84 13.09
N LEU A 246 11.16 -1.41 14.23
CA LEU A 246 10.83 -2.79 14.60
C LEU A 246 9.31 -3.00 14.72
N ILE A 247 8.64 -2.15 15.49
CA ILE A 247 7.18 -2.23 15.68
C ILE A 247 6.46 -1.95 14.34
N GLY A 248 6.91 -0.95 13.59
CA GLY A 248 6.37 -0.63 12.26
C GLY A 248 6.48 -1.79 11.26
N ALA A 249 7.61 -2.50 11.26
CA ALA A 249 7.80 -3.70 10.44
C ALA A 249 6.86 -4.84 10.88
N ALA A 250 6.72 -5.08 12.18
CA ALA A 250 5.78 -6.08 12.72
C ALA A 250 4.32 -5.76 12.32
N ILE A 251 3.89 -4.49 12.43
CA ILE A 251 2.57 -4.04 11.97
C ILE A 251 2.41 -4.31 10.48
N ALA A 252 3.41 -4.02 9.65
CA ALA A 252 3.34 -4.25 8.21
C ALA A 252 3.12 -5.74 7.88
N VAL A 253 3.84 -6.64 8.54
CA VAL A 253 3.69 -8.10 8.38
C VAL A 253 2.30 -8.57 8.83
N LEU A 254 1.80 -8.12 9.98
CA LEU A 254 0.45 -8.50 10.42
C LEU A 254 -0.64 -7.97 9.48
N MET A 255 -0.44 -6.76 8.94
CA MET A 255 -1.34 -6.16 7.96
C MET A 255 -1.31 -6.88 6.60
N PHE A 256 -0.20 -7.54 6.25
CA PHE A 256 -0.17 -8.48 5.11
C PHE A 256 -1.21 -9.58 5.32
N PHE A 257 -1.16 -10.29 6.44
CA PHE A 257 -2.06 -11.42 6.69
C PHE A 257 -3.52 -10.98 6.82
N LYS A 258 -3.77 -9.82 7.46
CA LYS A 258 -5.10 -9.20 7.44
C LYS A 258 -5.59 -9.01 6.01
N GLY A 259 -4.79 -8.40 5.14
CA GLY A 259 -5.16 -8.14 3.75
C GLY A 259 -5.29 -9.43 2.92
N PHE A 260 -4.47 -10.44 3.22
CA PHE A 260 -4.40 -11.72 2.54
C PHE A 260 -5.69 -12.52 2.70
N TYR A 261 -6.22 -12.62 3.92
CA TYR A 261 -7.43 -13.39 4.19
C TYR A 261 -8.72 -12.61 3.88
N PRO A 262 -9.79 -13.29 3.43
CA PRO A 262 -11.04 -12.64 3.05
C PRO A 262 -11.81 -12.11 4.27
N LYS A 263 -12.68 -11.12 4.03
CA LYS A 263 -13.59 -10.60 5.06
C LYS A 263 -14.54 -11.69 5.54
N GLY A 264 -14.82 -11.71 6.85
CA GLY A 264 -15.64 -12.76 7.46
C GLY A 264 -14.85 -13.99 7.92
N SER A 265 -13.56 -14.08 7.61
CA SER A 265 -12.69 -15.14 8.11
C SER A 265 -12.17 -14.84 9.53
N VAL A 266 -12.01 -15.89 10.32
CA VAL A 266 -11.40 -15.86 11.66
C VAL A 266 -9.91 -15.57 11.54
N SER A 267 -9.24 -16.07 10.49
CA SER A 267 -7.82 -15.81 10.24
C SER A 267 -7.53 -14.33 10.06
N ARG A 268 -8.32 -13.60 9.25
CA ARG A 268 -8.19 -12.14 9.11
C ARG A 268 -8.30 -11.41 10.45
N MET A 269 -9.28 -11.79 11.28
CA MET A 269 -9.47 -11.21 12.61
C MET A 269 -8.27 -11.51 13.53
N ALA A 270 -7.79 -12.76 13.52
CA ALA A 270 -6.67 -13.22 14.35
C ALA A 270 -5.36 -12.47 14.08
N PHE A 271 -5.13 -11.98 12.85
CA PHE A 271 -3.96 -11.14 12.54
C PHE A 271 -4.22 -9.64 12.75
N TRP A 272 -5.47 -9.19 12.62
CA TRP A 272 -5.80 -7.79 12.80
C TRP A 272 -5.81 -7.36 14.27
N ILE A 273 -6.29 -8.20 15.18
CA ILE A 273 -6.31 -7.87 16.62
C ILE A 273 -4.88 -7.62 17.15
N PRO A 274 -3.89 -8.51 16.93
CA PRO A 274 -2.50 -8.23 17.29
C PRO A 274 -1.94 -6.99 16.59
N ALA A 275 -2.30 -6.75 15.32
CA ALA A 275 -1.86 -5.53 14.63
C ALA A 275 -2.36 -4.25 15.33
N ALA A 276 -3.60 -4.26 15.83
CA ALA A 276 -4.12 -3.15 16.62
C ALA A 276 -3.34 -2.96 17.93
N GLY A 277 -3.00 -4.06 18.62
CA GLY A 277 -2.13 -4.02 19.81
C GLY A 277 -0.75 -3.43 19.52
N CYS A 278 -0.11 -3.86 18.41
CA CYS A 278 1.15 -3.28 17.97
C CYS A 278 1.03 -1.79 17.63
N ILE A 279 -0.10 -1.35 17.04
CA ILE A 279 -0.36 0.08 16.79
C ILE A 279 -0.47 0.86 18.10
N CYS A 280 -1.12 0.31 19.14
CA CYS A 280 -1.17 0.95 20.46
C CYS A 280 0.23 1.12 21.05
N LEU A 281 1.06 0.08 20.99
CA LEU A 281 2.47 0.16 21.42
C LEU A 281 3.25 1.18 20.59
N TRP A 282 3.05 1.18 19.28
CA TRP A 282 3.69 2.14 18.37
C TRP A 282 3.35 3.59 18.72
N ILE A 283 2.08 3.89 19.03
CA ILE A 283 1.64 5.22 19.48
C ILE A 283 2.35 5.59 20.78
N TRP A 284 2.36 4.67 21.76
CA TRP A 284 2.97 4.89 23.07
C TRP A 284 4.46 5.24 23.00
N TYR A 285 5.24 4.47 22.25
CA TYR A 285 6.68 4.72 22.11
C TYR A 285 6.96 5.99 21.31
N LEU A 286 6.19 6.25 20.24
CA LEU A 286 6.37 7.46 19.43
C LEU A 286 6.11 8.74 20.23
N SER A 287 5.21 8.68 21.21
CA SER A 287 4.89 9.81 22.08
C SER A 287 5.74 9.86 23.36
N PHE A 288 6.85 9.11 23.45
CA PHE A 288 7.66 9.02 24.67
C PHE A 288 6.84 8.73 25.94
N GLY A 289 5.77 7.94 25.82
CA GLY A 289 4.87 7.66 26.96
C GLY A 289 3.92 8.79 27.37
N GLY A 290 3.95 9.94 26.69
CA GLY A 290 3.06 11.08 26.96
C GLY A 290 3.62 12.13 27.92
N ASP A 291 4.89 11.99 28.30
CA ASP A 291 5.60 12.92 29.17
C ASP A 291 6.90 13.37 28.50
N VAL A 292 7.12 14.67 28.42
CA VAL A 292 8.37 15.25 27.91
C VAL A 292 8.76 16.37 28.86
N ALA A 293 9.89 16.17 29.53
CA ALA A 293 10.56 17.20 30.31
C ALA A 293 11.54 17.95 29.39
N ILE A 294 11.34 19.26 29.25
CA ILE A 294 12.30 20.12 28.55
C ILE A 294 13.00 20.97 29.62
N GLU A 295 14.30 20.72 29.80
CA GLU A 295 15.17 21.56 30.64
C GLU A 295 15.53 22.83 29.87
N LEU A 296 15.02 23.99 30.29
CA LEU A 296 15.49 25.28 29.79
C LEU A 296 16.62 25.80 30.69
N MET A 297 17.86 25.70 30.20
CA MET A 297 19.07 26.42 30.65
C MET A 297 19.04 26.86 32.13
N ASP A 298 19.12 25.88 33.05
CA ASP A 298 19.26 26.04 34.51
C ASP A 298 18.21 26.93 35.22
N LEU A 299 17.10 27.29 34.57
CA LEU A 299 16.12 28.24 35.12
C LEU A 299 14.74 27.62 35.42
N ALA A 300 14.28 26.63 34.63
CA ALA A 300 13.05 25.89 34.90
C ALA A 300 12.95 24.61 34.04
N THR A 301 12.46 23.52 34.64
CA THR A 301 11.94 22.35 33.92
C THR A 301 10.49 22.61 33.53
N ILE A 302 10.19 22.56 32.23
CA ILE A 302 8.80 22.53 31.76
C ILE A 302 8.45 21.06 31.53
N GLU A 303 7.69 20.49 32.46
CA GLU A 303 7.08 19.16 32.32
C GLU A 303 5.76 19.31 31.57
N LEU A 304 5.68 18.72 30.38
CA LEU A 304 4.46 18.70 29.58
C LEU A 304 3.85 17.29 29.62
N ASP A 305 2.85 17.08 30.47
CA ASP A 305 2.05 15.86 30.48
C ASP A 305 0.89 15.97 29.48
N TYR A 306 0.96 15.17 28.41
CA TYR A 306 -0.08 15.00 27.41
C TYR A 306 -0.54 13.54 27.31
N THR A 307 -0.23 12.73 28.31
CA THR A 307 -0.66 11.33 28.44
C THR A 307 -2.16 11.13 28.20
N PRO A 308 -3.08 11.97 28.72
CA PRO A 308 -4.50 11.82 28.45
C PRO A 308 -4.86 11.87 26.95
N ILE A 309 -4.16 12.71 26.17
CA ILE A 309 -4.35 12.84 24.72
C ILE A 309 -3.85 11.57 24.02
N ILE A 310 -2.69 11.06 24.42
CA ILE A 310 -2.14 9.79 23.90
C ILE A 310 -3.07 8.62 24.19
N MET A 311 -3.65 8.56 25.39
CA MET A 311 -4.62 7.53 25.76
C MET A 311 -5.87 7.58 24.88
N LEU A 312 -6.35 8.76 24.47
CA LEU A 312 -7.45 8.86 23.50
C LEU A 312 -7.08 8.26 22.14
N PHE A 313 -5.86 8.50 21.65
CA PHE A 313 -5.38 7.89 20.41
C PHE A 313 -5.24 6.37 20.53
N ILE A 314 -4.76 5.87 21.67
CA ILE A 314 -4.67 4.43 21.97
C ILE A 314 -6.07 3.80 22.02
N ILE A 315 -7.04 4.43 22.67
CA ILE A 315 -8.43 3.95 22.69
C ILE A 315 -9.01 3.91 21.28
N ALA A 316 -8.79 4.96 20.48
CA ALA A 316 -9.23 5.00 19.08
C ALA A 316 -8.58 3.89 18.23
N ALA A 317 -7.31 3.58 18.47
CA ALA A 317 -6.62 2.46 17.83
C ALA A 317 -7.16 1.10 18.33
N ALA A 318 -7.45 0.95 19.62
CA ALA A 318 -8.00 -0.26 20.21
C ALA A 318 -9.41 -0.58 19.66
N LEU A 319 -10.21 0.43 19.32
CA LEU A 319 -11.50 0.24 18.65
C LEU A 319 -11.37 -0.48 17.29
N TRP A 320 -10.20 -0.48 16.65
CA TRP A 320 -9.98 -1.31 15.46
C TRP A 320 -10.03 -2.80 15.74
N ALA A 321 -9.64 -3.26 16.94
CA ALA A 321 -9.77 -4.66 17.33
C ALA A 321 -11.26 -5.05 17.44
N VAL A 322 -12.08 -4.17 18.02
CA VAL A 322 -13.54 -4.37 18.07
C VAL A 322 -14.13 -4.39 16.67
N TYR A 323 -13.70 -3.47 15.79
CA TYR A 323 -14.12 -3.46 14.40
C TYR A 323 -13.77 -4.76 13.66
N ALA A 324 -12.61 -5.36 13.93
CA ALA A 324 -12.22 -6.63 13.33
C ALA A 324 -13.19 -7.77 13.70
N ILE A 325 -13.67 -7.81 14.95
CA ILE A 325 -14.67 -8.78 15.41
C ILE A 325 -16.01 -8.53 14.70
N VAL A 326 -16.45 -7.27 14.63
CA VAL A 326 -17.70 -6.90 13.95
C VAL A 326 -17.66 -7.23 12.45
N GLU A 327 -16.53 -6.98 11.78
CA GLU A 327 -16.33 -7.32 10.37
C GLU A 327 -16.43 -8.84 10.18
N MET A 328 -15.79 -9.63 11.05
CA MET A 328 -15.84 -11.09 10.99
C MET A 328 -17.29 -11.59 11.08
N VAL A 329 -18.03 -11.17 12.12
CA VAL A 329 -19.42 -11.62 12.34
C VAL A 329 -20.34 -11.19 11.18
N SER A 330 -20.19 -9.94 10.71
CA SER A 330 -21.08 -9.35 9.70
C SER A 330 -20.89 -9.99 8.32
N TYR A 331 -19.64 -10.23 7.91
CA TYR A 331 -19.33 -10.77 6.58
C TYR A 331 -19.27 -12.31 6.54
N ARG A 332 -19.30 -13.01 7.69
CA ARG A 332 -19.28 -14.49 7.72
C ARG A 332 -20.41 -15.11 6.92
N LYS A 333 -21.62 -14.56 7.04
CA LYS A 333 -22.82 -15.07 6.34
C LYS A 333 -22.67 -14.95 4.82
N ASP A 334 -22.15 -13.82 4.35
CA ASP A 334 -21.90 -13.57 2.92
C ASP A 334 -20.81 -14.50 2.37
N TRP A 335 -19.73 -14.71 3.13
CA TRP A 335 -18.65 -15.59 2.72
C TRP A 335 -19.08 -17.07 2.66
N LYS A 336 -19.88 -17.51 3.64
CA LYS A 336 -20.53 -18.83 3.65
C LYS A 336 -21.46 -19.01 2.45
N ALA A 337 -22.26 -18.00 2.12
CA ALA A 337 -23.16 -18.02 0.96
C ALA A 337 -22.43 -18.07 -0.39
N ASN A 338 -21.12 -17.77 -0.41
CA ASN A 338 -20.27 -17.87 -1.59
C ASN A 338 -19.34 -19.09 -1.54
N ASN A 339 -19.74 -20.16 -0.83
CA ASN A 339 -18.99 -21.41 -0.70
C ASN A 339 -17.52 -21.20 -0.30
N PHE A 340 -17.27 -20.21 0.56
CA PHE A 340 -15.95 -19.85 1.05
C PHE A 340 -14.93 -19.44 -0.04
N GLN A 341 -15.35 -19.14 -1.26
CA GLN A 341 -14.43 -18.65 -2.28
C GLN A 341 -13.99 -17.20 -1.98
N PRO A 342 -12.75 -16.84 -2.30
CA PRO A 342 -12.25 -15.48 -2.12
C PRO A 342 -12.89 -14.56 -3.18
N VAL A 343 -13.72 -13.61 -2.73
CA VAL A 343 -14.42 -12.67 -3.62
C VAL A 343 -13.91 -11.25 -3.42
N ASP A 344 -13.72 -10.53 -4.53
CA ASP A 344 -13.48 -9.09 -4.51
C ASP A 344 -14.66 -8.32 -3.90
N ASP A 345 -14.38 -7.32 -3.05
CA ASP A 345 -15.37 -6.41 -2.44
C ASP A 345 -16.35 -5.80 -3.48
N LYS A 346 -15.85 -5.54 -4.69
CA LYS A 346 -16.67 -5.02 -5.81
C LYS A 346 -17.71 -6.03 -6.28
N LYS A 347 -17.37 -7.33 -6.30
CA LYS A 347 -18.30 -8.40 -6.66
C LYS A 347 -19.29 -8.66 -5.53
N ILE A 348 -18.87 -8.61 -4.26
CA ILE A 348 -19.78 -8.73 -3.10
C ILE A 348 -20.81 -7.58 -3.10
N SER A 349 -20.34 -6.34 -3.27
CA SER A 349 -21.22 -5.16 -3.32
C SER A 349 -22.13 -5.15 -4.56
N ALA A 350 -21.64 -5.60 -5.72
CA ALA A 350 -22.46 -5.78 -6.92
C ALA A 350 -23.54 -6.84 -6.70
N MET A 351 -23.20 -7.99 -6.10
CA MET A 351 -24.17 -9.04 -5.74
C MET A 351 -25.22 -8.52 -4.75
N LYS A 352 -24.83 -7.76 -3.73
CA LYS A 352 -25.78 -7.13 -2.79
C LYS A 352 -26.72 -6.16 -3.50
N LYS A 353 -26.21 -5.33 -4.41
CA LYS A 353 -27.03 -4.41 -5.21
C LYS A 353 -28.00 -5.16 -6.12
N LEU A 354 -27.55 -6.24 -6.74
CA LEU A 354 -28.35 -7.06 -7.63
C LEU A 354 -29.46 -7.79 -6.87
N LYS A 355 -29.15 -8.46 -5.76
CA LYS A 355 -30.14 -9.07 -4.86
C LYS A 355 -31.16 -8.05 -4.33
N LYS A 356 -30.71 -6.83 -3.98
CA LYS A 356 -31.61 -5.75 -3.55
C LYS A 356 -32.53 -5.27 -4.68
N LYS A 357 -32.04 -5.28 -5.92
CA LYS A 357 -32.85 -4.95 -7.11
C LYS A 357 -33.89 -6.04 -7.38
N GLU A 358 -33.49 -7.31 -7.37
CA GLU A 358 -34.38 -8.46 -7.50
C GLU A 358 -35.46 -8.49 -6.42
N ALA A 359 -35.08 -8.24 -5.15
CA ALA A 359 -36.04 -8.16 -4.05
C ALA A 359 -37.05 -7.01 -4.22
N LYS A 360 -36.60 -5.86 -4.73
CA LYS A 360 -37.50 -4.74 -5.06
C LYS A 360 -38.43 -5.07 -6.22
N GLU A 361 -37.94 -5.77 -7.23
CA GLU A 361 -38.75 -6.21 -8.38
C GLU A 361 -39.79 -7.25 -7.96
N LYS A 362 -39.42 -8.24 -7.13
CA LYS A 362 -40.36 -9.19 -6.53
C LYS A 362 -41.42 -8.50 -5.67
N ALA A 363 -41.03 -7.57 -4.79
CA ALA A 363 -41.98 -6.82 -3.97
C ALA A 363 -42.92 -5.93 -4.81
N LYS A 364 -42.46 -5.43 -5.96
CA LYS A 364 -43.33 -4.71 -6.91
C LYS A 364 -44.30 -5.66 -7.62
N ALA A 365 -43.83 -6.82 -8.05
CA ALA A 365 -44.66 -7.86 -8.69
C ALA A 365 -45.74 -8.36 -7.72
N GLU A 366 -45.40 -8.66 -6.48
CA GLU A 366 -46.34 -9.08 -5.43
C GLU A 366 -47.40 -7.99 -5.14
N LYS A 367 -47.00 -6.70 -5.10
CA LYS A 367 -47.95 -5.59 -4.95
C LYS A 367 -48.87 -5.45 -6.15
N LEU A 368 -48.36 -5.68 -7.36
CA LEU A 368 -49.16 -5.62 -8.58
C LEU A 368 -50.17 -6.77 -8.63
N GLN A 369 -49.74 -7.97 -8.23
CA GLN A 369 -50.56 -9.17 -8.15
C GLN A 369 -51.66 -9.01 -7.10
N LYS A 370 -51.34 -8.53 -5.90
CA LYS A 370 -52.35 -8.17 -4.89
C LYS A 370 -53.38 -7.15 -5.39
N LYS A 371 -52.95 -6.13 -6.12
CA LYS A 371 -53.88 -5.14 -6.73
C LYS A 371 -54.76 -5.75 -7.83
N LEU A 372 -54.24 -6.70 -8.60
CA LEU A 372 -55.01 -7.43 -9.61
C LEU A 372 -56.03 -8.38 -8.97
N ASP A 373 -55.64 -9.05 -7.90
CA ASP A 373 -56.51 -9.95 -7.14
C ASP A 373 -57.62 -9.17 -6.40
N GLU A 374 -57.31 -7.98 -5.86
CA GLU A 374 -58.31 -7.04 -5.30
C GLU A 374 -59.28 -6.50 -6.35
N LYS A 375 -58.83 -6.23 -7.58
CA LYS A 375 -59.71 -5.82 -8.68
C LYS A 375 -60.63 -6.96 -9.12
N ARG A 376 -60.12 -8.18 -9.20
CA ARG A 376 -60.90 -9.38 -9.55
C ARG A 376 -61.92 -9.73 -8.47
N SER A 377 -61.61 -9.54 -7.18
CA SER A 377 -62.56 -9.81 -6.09
C SER A 377 -63.65 -8.73 -5.94
N GLN A 378 -63.46 -7.53 -6.50
CA GLN A 378 -64.44 -6.45 -6.49
C GLN A 378 -65.42 -6.47 -7.68
N GLY A 379 -65.36 -7.47 -8.57
CA GLY A 379 -66.33 -7.63 -9.66
C GLY A 379 -66.43 -6.43 -10.61
N LYS A 380 -65.31 -5.72 -10.83
CA LYS A 380 -65.21 -4.69 -11.88
C LYS A 380 -64.40 -5.26 -13.04
N ASP A 381 -65.11 -5.83 -14.01
CA ASP A 381 -64.60 -6.01 -15.37
C ASP A 381 -64.39 -4.65 -16.05
#